data_AF-A0A6L3V9A3-F1
#
_entry.id   AF-A0A6L3V9A3-F1
#
_cell.length_a   1.000
_cell.length_b   1.000
_cell.length_c   1.000
_cell.angle_alpha   90.00
_cell.angle_beta   90.00
_cell.angle_gamma   90.00
#
_symmetry.space_group_name_H-M   'P 1'
#
loop_
_entity.id
_entity.type
_entity.pdbx_description
1 polymer ?
#
loop_
_entity_poly.entity_id
_entity_poly.type
_entity_poly.pdbx_seq_one_letter_code
_entity_poly.pdbx_strand_id
1 'polypeptide(L)'
;MSMPFSETTLVKDIVNEQPKTSDVFKRYRLDFCCGGHTPLITAATELSVNIKQLMAELNEVYLNEENQKDNMEVWTDSSSEEIINHIKLHYHRPLLEELAQLSPYVTKVAKVHGDHHPELLKVYELFYEFKKKMIEHSAKEEEIVFPMLEKLENPTTENRNEMISYIQELEKEHDHVGELLRSLREVTSDYELPLDACGTYTLVYKRLEMLEEQTFMHVHLENNILFARYF
;
A
#
# COMPACT_ATOMS: atom_id res chain seq x y z
N MET A 1 -18.30 -10.67 21.57
CA MET A 1 -18.58 -11.33 20.28
C MET A 1 -17.39 -12.21 19.92
N SER A 2 -17.51 -13.03 18.86
CA SER A 2 -16.39 -13.81 18.31
C SER A 2 -15.83 -13.06 17.11
N MET A 3 -14.51 -13.00 17.02
CA MET A 3 -13.79 -12.48 15.85
C MET A 3 -14.25 -13.21 14.56
N PRO A 4 -14.46 -12.48 13.44
CA PRO A 4 -14.97 -13.06 12.19
C PRO A 4 -13.91 -13.77 11.33
N PHE A 5 -12.64 -13.70 11.72
CA PHE A 5 -11.51 -14.30 11.01
C PHE A 5 -10.65 -15.18 11.93
N SER A 6 -9.76 -15.97 11.32
CA SER A 6 -8.88 -16.93 11.99
C SER A 6 -7.52 -17.00 11.30
N GLU A 7 -6.60 -17.80 11.85
CA GLU A 7 -5.25 -17.98 11.28
C GLU A 7 -5.25 -18.58 9.86
N THR A 8 -6.36 -19.19 9.41
CA THR A 8 -6.52 -19.71 8.04
C THR A 8 -7.19 -18.73 7.09
N THR A 9 -7.67 -17.58 7.58
CA THR A 9 -8.22 -16.51 6.74
C THR A 9 -7.09 -15.87 5.92
N LEU A 10 -7.37 -15.48 4.68
CA LEU A 10 -6.40 -14.79 3.84
C LEU A 10 -6.10 -13.40 4.41
N VAL A 11 -4.85 -12.95 4.35
CA VAL A 11 -4.44 -11.65 4.92
C VAL A 11 -5.29 -10.50 4.35
N LYS A 12 -5.55 -10.51 3.03
CA LYS A 12 -6.37 -9.47 2.38
C LYS A 12 -7.79 -9.43 2.92
N ASP A 13 -8.39 -10.58 3.21
CA ASP A 13 -9.79 -10.68 3.61
C ASP A 13 -9.99 -10.13 5.04
N ILE A 14 -8.95 -10.24 5.88
CA ILE A 14 -8.95 -9.62 7.21
C ILE A 14 -8.98 -8.08 7.09
N VAL A 15 -8.24 -7.51 6.14
CA VAL A 15 -8.26 -6.05 5.90
C VAL A 15 -9.57 -5.61 5.25
N ASN A 16 -10.12 -6.40 4.33
CA ASN A 16 -11.42 -6.11 3.71
C ASN A 16 -12.55 -6.05 4.76
N GLU A 17 -12.55 -6.98 5.71
CA GLU A 17 -13.53 -7.02 6.81
C GLU A 17 -13.24 -5.97 7.88
N GLN A 18 -11.97 -5.77 8.23
CA GLN A 18 -11.54 -4.88 9.30
C GLN A 18 -10.35 -4.02 8.87
N PRO A 19 -10.58 -2.88 8.18
CA PRO A 19 -9.51 -2.12 7.54
C PRO A 19 -8.36 -1.65 8.46
N LYS A 20 -8.60 -1.33 9.75
CA LYS A 20 -7.49 -0.92 10.65
C LYS A 20 -6.58 -2.06 11.08
N THR A 21 -6.92 -3.32 10.76
CA THR A 21 -5.96 -4.43 10.92
C THR A 21 -4.74 -4.27 10.02
N SER A 22 -4.84 -3.48 8.94
CA SER A 22 -3.69 -3.09 8.11
C SER A 22 -2.55 -2.48 8.94
N ASP A 23 -2.84 -1.71 10.00
CA ASP A 23 -1.80 -1.15 10.87
C ASP A 23 -1.05 -2.23 11.65
N VAL A 24 -1.72 -3.33 12.01
CA VAL A 24 -1.08 -4.50 12.61
C VAL A 24 -0.17 -5.15 11.56
N PHE A 25 -0.68 -5.39 10.36
CA PHE A 25 0.09 -6.02 9.29
C PHE A 25 1.32 -5.22 8.87
N LYS A 26 1.21 -3.88 8.79
CA LYS A 26 2.35 -2.98 8.55
C LYS A 26 3.45 -3.15 9.59
N ARG A 27 3.10 -3.18 10.89
CA ARG A 27 4.09 -3.41 11.98
C ARG A 27 4.80 -4.76 11.87
N TYR A 28 4.08 -5.79 11.44
CA TYR A 28 4.62 -7.14 11.24
C TYR A 28 5.20 -7.38 9.84
N ARG A 29 5.19 -6.37 8.96
CA ARG A 29 5.64 -6.45 7.56
C ARG A 29 4.91 -7.51 6.73
N LEU A 30 3.66 -7.79 7.09
CA LEU A 30 2.79 -8.72 6.37
C LEU A 30 2.20 -8.02 5.15
N ASP A 31 2.40 -8.60 3.97
CA ASP A 31 1.85 -8.10 2.72
C ASP A 31 0.36 -8.45 2.61
N PHE A 32 -0.49 -7.43 2.76
CA PHE A 32 -1.94 -7.54 2.63
C PHE A 32 -2.47 -6.96 1.31
N CYS A 33 -1.61 -6.35 0.48
CA CYS A 33 -2.02 -5.63 -0.72
C CYS A 33 -1.77 -6.46 -2.00
N CYS A 34 -0.57 -7.00 -2.19
CA CYS A 34 -0.21 -7.81 -3.35
C CYS A 34 -0.21 -9.31 -3.01
N GLY A 35 0.54 -9.68 -1.97
CA GLY A 35 0.66 -11.05 -1.46
C GLY A 35 -0.49 -11.51 -0.55
N GLY A 36 -1.55 -10.70 -0.41
CA GLY A 36 -2.63 -10.90 0.55
C GLY A 36 -3.49 -12.15 0.34
N HIS A 37 -3.29 -12.88 -0.77
CA HIS A 37 -3.92 -14.17 -1.08
C HIS A 37 -3.36 -15.36 -0.28
N THR A 38 -2.48 -15.09 0.68
CA THR A 38 -1.84 -16.09 1.55
C THR A 38 -2.60 -16.20 2.87
N PRO A 39 -2.81 -17.41 3.44
CA PRO A 39 -3.35 -17.56 4.78
C PRO A 39 -2.48 -16.87 5.83
N LEU A 40 -3.09 -16.26 6.85
CA LEU A 40 -2.37 -15.50 7.89
C LEU A 40 -1.27 -16.34 8.57
N ILE A 41 -1.54 -17.61 8.89
CA ILE A 41 -0.56 -18.52 9.49
C ILE A 41 0.67 -18.72 8.61
N THR A 42 0.47 -18.82 7.29
CA THR A 42 1.56 -19.02 6.33
C THR A 42 2.42 -17.76 6.25
N ALA A 43 1.79 -16.59 6.04
CA ALA A 43 2.49 -15.31 5.98
C ALA A 43 3.24 -14.99 7.28
N ALA A 44 2.64 -15.29 8.44
CA ALA A 44 3.30 -15.13 9.73
C ALA A 44 4.51 -16.08 9.87
N THR A 45 4.39 -17.33 9.40
CA THR A 45 5.48 -18.32 9.48
C THR A 45 6.67 -17.91 8.62
N GLU A 46 6.43 -17.41 7.41
CA GLU A 46 7.48 -16.94 6.49
C GLU A 46 8.31 -15.79 7.08
N LEU A 47 7.67 -14.92 7.85
CA LEU A 47 8.31 -13.79 8.54
C LEU A 47 8.74 -14.11 9.98
N SER A 48 8.64 -15.37 10.41
CA SER A 48 8.92 -15.79 11.80
C SER A 48 8.13 -15.01 12.88
N VAL A 49 6.93 -14.55 12.53
CA VAL A 49 6.00 -13.85 13.41
C VAL A 49 5.24 -14.85 14.28
N ASN A 50 5.09 -14.53 15.56
CA ASN A 50 4.31 -15.36 16.48
C ASN A 50 2.80 -15.21 16.20
N ILE A 51 2.19 -16.22 15.56
CA ILE A 51 0.77 -16.19 15.20
C ILE A 51 -0.16 -15.95 16.39
N LYS A 52 0.17 -16.44 17.59
CA LYS A 52 -0.68 -16.22 18.77
C LYS A 52 -0.70 -14.77 19.21
N GLN A 53 0.47 -14.11 19.16
CA GLN A 53 0.58 -12.69 19.46
C GLN A 53 -0.12 -11.85 18.40
N LEU A 54 0.10 -12.17 17.12
CA LEU A 54 -0.55 -11.50 16.00
C LEU A 54 -2.08 -11.58 16.11
N MET A 55 -2.64 -12.77 16.35
CA MET A 55 -4.09 -12.95 16.56
C MET A 55 -4.61 -12.18 17.78
N ALA A 56 -3.81 -12.05 18.84
CA ALA A 56 -4.21 -11.25 20.01
C ALA A 56 -4.29 -9.75 19.67
N GLU A 57 -3.32 -9.19 18.96
CA GLU A 57 -3.34 -7.79 18.52
C GLU A 57 -4.48 -7.50 17.54
N LEU A 58 -4.75 -8.41 16.59
CA LEU A 58 -5.90 -8.29 15.70
C LEU A 58 -7.23 -8.31 16.47
N ASN A 59 -7.31 -9.11 17.54
CA ASN A 59 -8.49 -9.13 18.42
C ASN A 59 -8.67 -7.81 19.18
N GLU A 60 -7.58 -7.20 19.63
CA GLU A 60 -7.63 -5.89 20.28
C GLU A 60 -8.15 -4.81 19.33
N VAL A 61 -7.68 -4.79 18.06
CA VAL A 61 -8.19 -3.87 17.04
C VAL A 61 -9.69 -4.08 16.81
N TYR A 62 -10.11 -5.33 16.63
CA TYR A 62 -11.53 -5.69 16.42
C TYR A 62 -12.43 -5.21 17.57
N LEU A 63 -12.02 -5.46 18.82
CA LEU A 63 -12.78 -5.03 20.00
C LEU A 63 -12.79 -3.51 20.18
N ASN A 64 -11.74 -2.80 19.76
CA ASN A 64 -11.64 -1.35 19.92
C ASN A 64 -12.43 -0.56 18.87
N GLU A 65 -12.49 -1.05 17.62
CA GLU A 65 -13.32 -0.42 16.58
C GLU A 65 -14.81 -0.57 16.82
N GLU A 66 -15.28 -1.68 17.41
CA GLU A 66 -16.68 -1.77 17.85
C GLU A 66 -17.04 -0.64 18.85
N ASN A 67 -16.07 -0.19 19.64
CA ASN A 67 -16.23 0.88 20.62
C ASN A 67 -16.05 2.29 20.03
N GLN A 68 -15.42 2.42 18.85
CA GLN A 68 -15.16 3.68 18.17
C GLN A 68 -15.64 3.59 16.72
N LYS A 69 -16.79 4.22 16.42
CA LYS A 69 -17.33 4.42 15.04
C LYS A 69 -16.46 5.34 14.18
N ASP A 70 -15.15 5.20 14.26
CA ASP A 70 -14.21 5.86 13.38
C ASP A 70 -14.06 4.92 12.18
N ASN A 71 -14.99 5.06 11.24
CA ASN A 71 -15.16 4.19 10.08
C ASN A 71 -14.01 4.44 9.10
N MET A 72 -12.96 3.63 9.16
CA MET A 72 -12.26 3.32 7.91
C MET A 72 -13.30 2.55 7.07
N GLU A 73 -13.70 3.12 5.93
CA GLU A 73 -14.86 2.61 5.17
C GLU A 73 -14.62 1.19 4.66
N VAL A 74 -15.59 0.32 4.88
CA VAL A 74 -15.64 -1.01 4.26
C VAL A 74 -16.14 -0.82 2.84
N TRP A 75 -15.23 -0.98 1.87
CA TRP A 75 -15.48 -0.68 0.45
C TRP A 75 -16.12 -1.82 -0.34
N THR A 76 -16.30 -2.99 0.27
CA THR A 76 -16.81 -4.19 -0.42
C THR A 76 -18.22 -3.99 -0.98
N ASP A 77 -19.02 -3.13 -0.36
CA ASP A 77 -20.41 -2.83 -0.76
C ASP A 77 -20.56 -1.56 -1.63
N SER A 78 -19.48 -0.78 -1.79
CA SER A 78 -19.49 0.44 -2.62
C SER A 78 -19.53 0.12 -4.12
N SER A 79 -19.93 1.06 -4.96
CA SER A 79 -19.79 0.95 -6.41
C SER A 79 -18.33 1.13 -6.87
N SER A 80 -17.99 0.61 -8.05
CA SER A 80 -16.66 0.81 -8.64
C SER A 80 -16.39 2.30 -8.91
N GLU A 81 -17.41 3.07 -9.28
CA GLU A 81 -17.32 4.53 -9.48
C GLU A 81 -16.96 5.27 -8.18
N GLU A 82 -17.58 4.91 -7.05
CA GLU A 82 -17.26 5.49 -5.74
C GLU A 82 -15.81 5.19 -5.33
N ILE A 83 -15.36 3.95 -5.52
CA ILE A 83 -13.99 3.53 -5.21
C ILE A 83 -12.98 4.27 -6.10
N ILE A 84 -13.22 4.33 -7.41
CA ILE A 84 -12.37 5.06 -8.35
C ILE A 84 -12.26 6.54 -7.96
N ASN A 85 -13.38 7.19 -7.65
CA ASN A 85 -13.38 8.59 -7.23
C ASN A 85 -12.64 8.79 -5.90
N HIS A 86 -12.79 7.85 -4.97
CA HIS A 86 -12.03 7.86 -3.72
C HIS A 86 -10.53 7.73 -3.97
N ILE A 87 -10.10 6.78 -4.81
CA ILE A 87 -8.68 6.58 -5.17
C ILE A 87 -8.08 7.85 -5.74
N LYS A 88 -8.76 8.46 -6.71
CA LYS A 88 -8.29 9.70 -7.33
C LYS A 88 -8.14 10.84 -6.32
N LEU A 89 -9.11 11.00 -5.42
CA LEU A 89 -9.16 12.11 -4.48
C LEU A 89 -8.20 11.93 -3.30
N HIS A 90 -8.11 10.72 -2.76
CA HIS A 90 -7.45 10.44 -1.49
C HIS A 90 -6.09 9.77 -1.63
N TYR A 91 -5.79 9.13 -2.76
CA TYR A 91 -4.49 8.51 -3.03
C TYR A 91 -3.73 9.23 -4.13
N HIS A 92 -4.28 9.35 -5.36
CA HIS A 92 -3.51 9.90 -6.48
C HIS A 92 -3.12 11.37 -6.30
N ARG A 93 -4.09 12.25 -5.98
CA ARG A 93 -3.78 13.68 -5.80
C ARG A 93 -2.78 13.91 -4.65
N PRO A 94 -2.97 13.38 -3.42
CA PRO A 94 -2.01 13.58 -2.34
C PRO A 94 -0.64 12.97 -2.65
N LEU A 95 -0.60 11.81 -3.32
CA LEU A 95 0.65 11.18 -3.77
C LEU A 95 1.45 12.11 -4.70
N LEU A 96 0.82 12.68 -5.73
CA LEU A 96 1.50 13.57 -6.67
C LEU A 96 2.02 14.84 -5.99
N GLU A 97 1.23 15.42 -5.08
CA GLU A 97 1.65 16.56 -4.27
C GLU A 97 2.83 16.22 -3.36
N GLU A 98 2.75 15.09 -2.66
CA GLU A 98 3.77 14.60 -1.73
C GLU A 98 5.09 14.29 -2.45
N LEU A 99 5.03 13.61 -3.60
CA LEU A 99 6.20 13.34 -4.44
C LEU A 99 6.90 14.63 -4.89
N ALA A 100 6.13 15.65 -5.27
CA ALA A 100 6.68 16.94 -5.67
C ALA A 100 7.34 17.67 -4.48
N GLN A 101 6.67 17.68 -3.32
CA GLN A 101 7.14 18.37 -2.12
C GLN A 101 8.32 17.67 -1.44
N LEU A 102 8.39 16.34 -1.47
CA LEU A 102 9.44 15.54 -0.81
C LEU A 102 10.75 15.52 -1.62
N SER A 103 10.65 15.57 -2.96
CA SER A 103 11.78 15.56 -3.90
C SER A 103 12.96 16.48 -3.51
N PRO A 104 12.76 17.79 -3.21
CA PRO A 104 13.87 18.67 -2.83
C PRO A 104 14.55 18.24 -1.52
N TYR A 105 13.82 17.65 -0.57
CA TYR A 105 14.38 17.21 0.70
C TYR A 105 15.19 15.92 0.55
N VAL A 106 14.70 14.95 -0.23
CA VAL A 106 15.46 13.73 -0.58
C VAL A 106 16.75 14.10 -1.28
N THR A 107 16.70 14.99 -2.27
CA THR A 107 17.90 15.49 -2.97
C THR A 107 18.87 16.16 -2.00
N LYS A 108 18.35 17.01 -1.10
CA LYS A 108 19.19 17.75 -0.15
C LYS A 108 19.87 16.83 0.86
N VAL A 109 19.14 15.89 1.45
CA VAL A 109 19.69 15.00 2.48
C VAL A 109 20.77 14.10 1.87
N ALA A 110 20.52 13.53 0.68
CA ALA A 110 21.50 12.73 -0.04
C ALA A 110 22.76 13.54 -0.38
N LYS A 111 22.60 14.78 -0.86
CA LYS A 111 23.73 15.65 -1.19
C LYS A 111 24.58 16.05 0.02
N VAL A 112 23.95 16.33 1.16
CA VAL A 112 24.65 16.86 2.34
C VAL A 112 25.27 15.74 3.18
N HIS A 113 24.57 14.62 3.31
CA HIS A 113 24.96 13.53 4.20
C HIS A 113 25.50 12.30 3.47
N GLY A 114 25.28 12.16 2.16
CA GLY A 114 25.61 10.95 1.38
C GLY A 114 27.06 10.49 1.44
N ASP A 115 28.01 11.38 1.69
CA ASP A 115 29.43 11.00 1.87
C ASP A 115 29.66 10.20 3.16
N HIS A 116 28.92 10.50 4.23
CA HIS A 116 29.02 9.83 5.54
C HIS A 116 27.93 8.78 5.75
N HIS A 117 26.81 8.93 5.03
CA HIS A 117 25.59 8.13 5.08
C HIS A 117 25.24 7.65 3.66
N PRO A 118 26.03 6.72 3.09
CA PRO A 118 25.89 6.30 1.68
C PRO A 118 24.54 5.67 1.37
N GLU A 119 23.81 5.15 2.36
CA GLU A 119 22.44 4.68 2.22
C GLU A 119 21.50 5.79 1.70
N LEU A 120 21.77 7.06 2.00
CA LEU A 120 20.98 8.18 1.49
C LEU A 120 21.14 8.41 -0.01
N LEU A 121 22.28 8.02 -0.59
CA LEU A 121 22.43 8.01 -2.04
C LEU A 121 21.52 6.94 -2.64
N LYS A 122 21.38 5.79 -1.97
CA LYS A 122 20.47 4.74 -2.41
C LYS A 122 19.00 5.12 -2.24
N VAL A 123 18.65 5.77 -1.13
CA VAL A 123 17.31 6.37 -0.92
C VAL A 123 16.98 7.34 -2.05
N TYR A 124 17.93 8.18 -2.48
CA TYR A 124 17.73 9.07 -3.61
C TYR A 124 17.39 8.31 -4.90
N GLU A 125 18.17 7.30 -5.26
CA GLU A 125 17.91 6.50 -6.47
C GLU A 125 16.52 5.85 -6.43
N LEU A 126 16.23 5.11 -5.35
CA LEU A 126 14.98 4.37 -5.19
C LEU A 126 13.77 5.31 -5.15
N PHE A 127 13.87 6.45 -4.46
CA PHE A 127 12.79 7.43 -4.41
C PHE A 127 12.47 8.02 -5.79
N TYR A 128 13.49 8.35 -6.60
CA TYR A 128 13.25 8.91 -7.92
C TYR A 128 12.74 7.87 -8.93
N GLU A 129 13.13 6.60 -8.77
CA GLU A 129 12.52 5.50 -9.52
C GLU A 129 11.06 5.31 -9.13
N PHE A 130 10.76 5.19 -7.83
CA PHE A 130 9.40 5.10 -7.29
C PHE A 130 8.54 6.28 -7.79
N LYS A 131 9.04 7.51 -7.65
CA LYS A 131 8.35 8.72 -8.11
C LYS A 131 7.97 8.64 -9.58
N LYS A 132 8.91 8.26 -10.45
CA LYS A 132 8.67 8.16 -11.89
C LYS A 132 7.57 7.12 -12.15
N LYS A 133 7.68 5.94 -11.55
CA LYS A 133 6.71 4.85 -11.70
C LYS A 133 5.32 5.27 -11.24
N MET A 134 5.20 5.88 -10.06
CA MET A 134 3.90 6.30 -9.54
C MET A 134 3.23 7.37 -10.40
N ILE A 135 3.97 8.34 -10.93
CA ILE A 135 3.41 9.37 -11.83
C ILE A 135 2.90 8.75 -13.14
N GLU A 136 3.69 7.87 -13.75
CA GLU A 136 3.32 7.18 -14.99
C GLU A 136 2.12 6.26 -14.76
N HIS A 137 2.14 5.52 -13.65
CA HIS A 137 1.10 4.56 -13.28
C HIS A 137 -0.24 5.24 -12.99
N SER A 138 -0.28 6.22 -12.09
CA SER A 138 -1.53 6.90 -11.72
C SER A 138 -2.18 7.62 -12.91
N ALA A 139 -1.37 8.19 -13.81
CA ALA A 139 -1.88 8.80 -15.04
C ALA A 139 -2.50 7.76 -15.98
N LYS A 140 -1.81 6.63 -16.18
CA LYS A 140 -2.32 5.52 -16.99
C LYS A 140 -3.62 4.96 -16.42
N GLU A 141 -3.72 4.86 -15.10
CA GLU A 141 -4.94 4.42 -14.45
C GLU A 141 -6.11 5.36 -14.71
N GLU A 142 -5.92 6.66 -14.48
CA GLU A 142 -6.98 7.65 -14.68
C GLU A 142 -7.40 7.85 -16.14
N GLU A 143 -6.45 7.77 -17.08
CA GLU A 143 -6.72 8.01 -18.50
C GLU A 143 -7.25 6.78 -19.24
N ILE A 144 -6.89 5.58 -18.79
CA ILE A 144 -7.12 4.33 -19.53
C ILE A 144 -7.86 3.30 -18.67
N VAL A 145 -7.33 2.98 -17.50
CA VAL A 145 -7.81 1.86 -16.68
C VAL A 145 -9.19 2.15 -16.11
N PHE A 146 -9.38 3.25 -15.38
CA PHE A 146 -10.66 3.56 -14.75
C PHE A 146 -11.80 3.68 -15.76
N PRO A 147 -11.65 4.37 -16.91
CA PRO A 147 -12.67 4.33 -17.98
C PRO A 147 -12.91 2.94 -18.57
N MET A 148 -11.91 2.05 -18.55
CA MET A 148 -12.06 0.66 -18.97
C MET A 148 -12.84 -0.15 -17.93
N LEU A 149 -12.59 0.03 -16.63
CA LEU A 149 -13.32 -0.64 -15.55
C LEU A 149 -14.80 -0.25 -15.55
N GLU A 150 -15.13 1.01 -15.79
CA GLU A 150 -16.52 1.46 -15.95
C GLU A 150 -17.24 0.73 -17.10
N LYS A 151 -16.54 0.36 -18.18
CA LYS A 151 -17.13 -0.46 -19.25
C LYS A 151 -17.30 -1.92 -18.81
N LEU A 152 -16.40 -2.44 -17.99
CA LEU A 152 -16.47 -3.81 -17.48
C LEU A 152 -17.66 -4.06 -16.52
N GLU A 153 -18.27 -3.00 -15.99
CA GLU A 153 -19.54 -3.09 -15.26
C GLU A 153 -20.66 -3.70 -16.11
N ASN A 154 -20.61 -3.55 -17.45
CA ASN A 154 -21.50 -4.27 -18.34
C ASN A 154 -20.94 -5.67 -18.64
N PRO A 155 -21.63 -6.77 -18.25
CA PRO A 155 -21.16 -8.14 -18.48
C PRO A 155 -21.03 -8.51 -19.96
N THR A 156 -21.71 -7.78 -20.86
CA THR A 156 -21.67 -8.04 -22.31
C THR A 156 -20.68 -7.15 -23.05
N THR A 157 -19.78 -6.46 -22.35
CA THR A 157 -18.76 -5.60 -22.95
C THR A 157 -17.85 -6.39 -23.89
N GLU A 158 -17.66 -5.85 -25.10
CA GLU A 158 -16.72 -6.40 -26.08
C GLU A 158 -15.28 -6.34 -25.54
N ASN A 159 -14.46 -7.31 -25.93
CA ASN A 159 -13.05 -7.44 -25.50
C ASN A 159 -12.84 -7.57 -23.98
N ARG A 160 -13.85 -8.01 -23.22
CA ARG A 160 -13.77 -8.22 -21.76
C ARG A 160 -12.51 -8.96 -21.31
N ASN A 161 -12.16 -10.08 -21.95
CA ASN A 161 -10.98 -10.88 -21.57
C ASN A 161 -9.66 -10.13 -21.77
N GLU A 162 -9.56 -9.27 -22.78
CA GLU A 162 -8.38 -8.43 -23.02
C GLU A 162 -8.26 -7.37 -21.92
N MET A 163 -9.38 -6.73 -21.56
CA MET A 163 -9.44 -5.77 -20.46
C MET A 163 -9.06 -6.41 -19.11
N ILE A 164 -9.55 -7.62 -18.82
CA ILE A 164 -9.17 -8.37 -17.62
C ILE A 164 -7.67 -8.72 -17.63
N SER A 165 -7.12 -9.11 -18.78
CA SER A 165 -5.68 -9.37 -18.91
C SER A 165 -4.86 -8.10 -18.63
N TYR A 166 -5.37 -6.93 -18.99
CA TYR A 166 -4.73 -5.65 -18.70
C TYR A 166 -4.72 -5.33 -17.20
N ILE A 167 -5.78 -5.70 -16.45
CA ILE A 167 -5.81 -5.59 -14.98
C ILE A 167 -4.69 -6.41 -14.35
N GLN A 168 -4.47 -7.65 -14.83
CA GLN A 168 -3.38 -8.50 -14.33
C GLN A 168 -1.99 -7.92 -14.59
N GLU A 169 -1.80 -7.15 -15.67
CA GLU A 169 -0.55 -6.44 -15.90
C GLU A 169 -0.38 -5.24 -14.95
N LEU A 170 -1.46 -4.60 -14.50
CA LEU A 170 -1.40 -3.56 -13.46
C LEU A 170 -0.98 -4.13 -12.11
N GLU A 171 -1.51 -5.29 -11.73
CA GLU A 171 -1.12 -5.96 -10.48
C GLU A 171 0.39 -6.26 -10.45
N LYS A 172 1.00 -6.61 -11.59
CA LYS A 172 2.46 -6.77 -11.70
C LYS A 172 3.22 -5.46 -11.55
N GLU A 173 2.66 -4.35 -12.00
CA GLU A 173 3.25 -3.03 -11.74
C GLU A 173 3.17 -2.66 -10.26
N HIS A 174 2.08 -3.03 -9.57
CA HIS A 174 1.95 -2.89 -8.12
C HIS A 174 3.00 -3.69 -7.37
N ASP A 175 3.26 -4.94 -7.78
CA ASP A 175 4.33 -5.76 -7.19
C ASP A 175 5.69 -5.05 -7.29
N HIS A 176 6.00 -4.47 -8.45
CA HIS A 176 7.25 -3.76 -8.66
C HIS A 176 7.36 -2.49 -7.79
N VAL A 177 6.27 -1.73 -7.64
CA VAL A 177 6.19 -0.58 -6.73
C VAL A 177 6.40 -1.04 -5.28
N GLY A 178 5.78 -2.15 -4.88
CA GLY A 178 5.97 -2.77 -3.57
C GLY A 178 7.44 -3.14 -3.29
N GLU A 179 8.14 -3.71 -4.27
CA GLU A 179 9.57 -4.00 -4.16
C GLU A 179 10.45 -2.75 -3.96
N LEU A 180 10.11 -1.64 -4.64
CA LEU A 180 10.83 -0.37 -4.44
C LEU A 180 10.66 0.17 -3.02
N LEU A 181 9.44 0.07 -2.46
CA LEU A 181 9.15 0.48 -1.08
C LEU A 181 9.84 -0.43 -0.07
N ARG A 182 9.82 -1.75 -0.26
CA ARG A 182 10.59 -2.71 0.56
C ARG A 182 12.08 -2.39 0.54
N SER A 183 12.62 -2.11 -0.64
CA SER A 183 14.02 -1.71 -0.80
C SER A 183 14.31 -0.40 -0.08
N LEU A 184 13.41 0.58 -0.13
CA LEU A 184 13.53 1.83 0.63
C LEU A 184 13.58 1.55 2.14
N ARG A 185 12.64 0.77 2.67
CA ARG A 185 12.62 0.41 4.10
C ARG A 185 13.86 -0.38 4.52
N GLU A 186 14.38 -1.25 3.66
CA GLU A 186 15.61 -2.00 3.95
C GLU A 186 16.83 -1.07 4.04
N VAL A 187 17.06 -0.22 3.04
CA VAL A 187 18.25 0.66 3.03
C VAL A 187 18.21 1.71 4.12
N THR A 188 17.02 2.09 4.59
CA THR A 188 16.84 3.01 5.71
C THR A 188 16.87 2.32 7.07
N SER A 189 17.12 1.01 7.12
CA SER A 189 17.06 0.21 8.36
C SER A 189 15.75 0.43 9.11
N ASP A 190 14.62 0.22 8.42
CA ASP A 190 13.28 0.44 8.97
C ASP A 190 12.98 1.90 9.29
N TYR A 191 13.52 2.83 8.50
CA TYR A 191 13.47 4.27 8.75
C TYR A 191 14.05 4.67 10.12
N GLU A 192 15.01 3.91 10.65
CA GLU A 192 15.73 4.24 11.88
C GLU A 192 16.71 5.41 11.62
N LEU A 193 16.68 6.41 12.49
CA LEU A 193 17.51 7.60 12.35
C LEU A 193 18.87 7.42 13.05
N PRO A 194 20.00 7.76 12.39
CA PRO A 194 21.28 7.79 13.07
C PRO A 194 21.36 8.94 14.07
N LEU A 195 22.29 8.85 15.04
CA LEU A 195 22.45 9.84 16.12
C LEU A 195 22.73 11.26 15.63
N ASP A 196 23.33 11.41 14.45
CA ASP A 196 23.68 12.68 13.83
C ASP A 196 22.64 13.15 12.79
N ALA A 197 21.46 12.50 12.73
CA ALA A 197 20.38 12.90 11.85
C ALA A 197 19.92 14.33 12.12
N CYS A 198 19.95 15.17 11.10
CA CYS A 198 19.40 16.52 11.18
C CYS A 198 17.88 16.52 10.93
N GLY A 199 17.22 17.65 11.18
CA GLY A 199 15.76 17.76 10.98
C GLY A 199 15.28 17.47 9.55
N THR A 200 16.10 17.72 8.52
CA THR A 200 15.75 17.31 7.14
C THR A 200 15.82 15.81 6.95
N TYR A 201 16.79 15.13 7.57
CA TYR A 201 16.89 13.67 7.55
C TYR A 201 15.64 13.07 8.21
N THR A 202 15.33 13.49 9.43
CA THR A 202 14.12 13.06 10.16
C THR A 202 12.84 13.26 9.35
N LEU A 203 12.70 14.43 8.69
CA LEU A 203 11.56 14.73 7.84
C LEU A 203 11.43 13.75 6.66
N VAL A 204 12.54 13.45 5.99
CA VAL A 204 12.54 12.56 4.83
C VAL A 204 12.11 11.16 5.22
N TYR A 205 12.73 10.58 6.26
CA TYR A 205 12.41 9.21 6.69
C TYR A 205 10.95 9.07 7.12
N LYS A 206 10.45 10.01 7.94
CA LYS A 206 9.04 10.02 8.33
C LYS A 206 8.09 10.10 7.14
N ARG A 207 8.41 10.93 6.13
CA ARG A 207 7.54 11.10 4.96
C ARG A 207 7.62 9.93 3.99
N LEU A 208 8.77 9.26 3.89
CA LEU A 208 8.89 8.01 3.14
C LEU A 208 8.08 6.88 3.78
N GLU A 209 8.11 6.77 5.10
CA GLU A 209 7.27 5.82 5.83
C GLU A 209 5.78 6.09 5.60
N MET A 210 5.35 7.36 5.73
CA MET A 210 3.96 7.73 5.42
C MET A 210 3.56 7.43 3.96
N LEU A 211 4.47 7.68 3.01
CA LEU A 211 4.25 7.40 1.59
C LEU A 211 4.02 5.91 1.37
N GLU A 212 4.87 5.06 1.96
CA GLU A 212 4.74 3.61 1.90
C GLU A 212 3.41 3.14 2.48
N GLU A 213 3.05 3.62 3.67
CA GLU A 213 1.80 3.24 4.33
C GLU A 213 0.56 3.58 3.50
N GLN A 214 0.57 4.76 2.86
CA GLN A 214 -0.52 5.20 1.98
C GLN A 214 -0.56 4.39 0.68
N THR A 215 0.60 4.11 0.07
CA THR A 215 0.68 3.30 -1.15
C THR A 215 0.18 1.87 -0.91
N PHE A 216 0.50 1.23 0.23
CA PHE A 216 -0.05 -0.10 0.50
C PHE A 216 -1.56 -0.11 0.68
N MET A 217 -2.15 0.94 1.28
CA MET A 217 -3.60 1.04 1.39
C MET A 217 -4.27 1.31 0.05
N HIS A 218 -3.68 2.16 -0.77
CA HIS A 218 -4.10 2.42 -2.15
C HIS A 218 -4.12 1.13 -2.98
N VAL A 219 -2.99 0.43 -3.06
CA VAL A 219 -2.85 -0.82 -3.83
C VAL A 219 -3.77 -1.91 -3.28
N HIS A 220 -3.99 -1.97 -1.96
CA HIS A 220 -4.94 -2.92 -1.39
C HIS A 220 -6.37 -2.66 -1.86
N LEU A 221 -6.82 -1.39 -1.84
CA LEU A 221 -8.15 -1.00 -2.32
C LEU A 221 -8.34 -1.35 -3.80
N GLU A 222 -7.30 -1.19 -4.62
CA GLU A 222 -7.32 -1.58 -6.02
C GLU A 222 -7.36 -3.09 -6.20
N ASN A 223 -6.31 -3.81 -5.77
CA ASN A 223 -6.18 -5.25 -6.02
C ASN A 223 -7.32 -6.06 -5.40
N ASN A 224 -7.62 -5.78 -4.13
CA ASN A 224 -8.42 -6.69 -3.31
C ASN A 224 -9.89 -6.31 -3.22
N ILE A 225 -10.27 -5.13 -3.71
CA ILE A 225 -11.66 -4.65 -3.68
C ILE A 225 -12.14 -4.19 -5.05
N LEU A 226 -11.39 -3.34 -5.77
CA LEU A 226 -11.83 -2.84 -7.09
C LEU A 226 -11.62 -3.90 -8.19
N PHE A 227 -10.39 -4.37 -8.38
CA PHE A 227 -10.01 -5.29 -9.45
C PHE A 227 -10.63 -6.68 -9.24
N ALA A 228 -10.71 -7.13 -7.98
CA ALA A 228 -11.34 -8.38 -7.58
C ALA A 228 -12.80 -8.54 -8.07
N ARG A 229 -13.50 -7.45 -8.43
CA ARG A 229 -14.88 -7.48 -8.96
C ARG A 229 -14.99 -8.06 -10.38
N TYR A 230 -13.88 -8.10 -11.11
CA TYR A 230 -13.87 -8.46 -12.53
C TYR A 230 -13.32 -9.86 -12.81
N PHE A 231 -12.81 -10.55 -11.78
CA PHE A 231 -12.36 -11.94 -11.81
C PHE A 231 -13.42 -12.88 -11.23
#